data_AF-A0A645G981-F1
#
_entry.id   AF-A0A645G981-F1
#
_cell.length_a   1.000
_cell.length_b   1.000
_cell.length_c   1.000
_cell.angle_alpha   90.00
_cell.angle_beta   90.00
_cell.angle_gamma   90.00
#
_symmetry.space_group_name_H-M   'P 1'
#
loop_
_entity.id
_entity.type
_entity.pdbx_description
1 polymer ?
#
loop_
_entity_poly.entity_id
_entity_poly.type
_entity_poly.pdbx_seq_one_letter_code
_entity_poly.pdbx_strand_id
1 'polypeptide(L)'
;METRYLKPVDTTDEYVLLRARISEKKRNIILVEAELYNQKGEVCTKALCTYFTFSQEKEKEMHFHGCDVEDKELELPLFTNDSSLNK
;
A
#
# COMPACT_ATOMS: atom_id res chain seq x y z
N MET A 1 1.57 -9.47 10.24
CA MET A 1 0.61 -8.88 9.29
C MET A 1 -0.75 -9.38 9.66
N GLU A 2 -1.67 -8.48 9.97
CA GLU A 2 -3.06 -8.81 10.31
C GLU A 2 -3.93 -8.43 9.13
N THR A 3 -4.61 -9.42 8.54
CA THR A 3 -5.42 -9.21 7.33
C THR A 3 -6.85 -9.65 7.58
N ARG A 4 -7.81 -8.79 7.23
CA ARG A 4 -9.24 -9.08 7.27
C ARG A 4 -9.79 -9.06 5.85
N TYR A 5 -10.18 -10.23 5.38
CA TYR A 5 -10.92 -10.40 4.13
C TYR A 5 -12.40 -10.06 4.35
N LEU A 6 -12.94 -9.15 3.54
CA LEU A 6 -14.32 -8.69 3.60
C LEU A 6 -15.13 -9.19 2.40
N LYS A 7 -14.55 -9.09 1.20
CA LYS A 7 -15.17 -9.49 -0.06
C LYS A 7 -14.12 -10.14 -0.98
N PRO A 8 -14.53 -11.04 -1.88
CA PRO A 8 -13.65 -11.51 -2.93
C PRO A 8 -13.32 -10.39 -3.91
N VAL A 9 -12.20 -10.55 -4.62
CA VAL A 9 -11.85 -9.77 -5.81
C VAL A 9 -12.06 -10.68 -7.01
N ASP A 10 -12.67 -10.17 -8.08
CA ASP A 10 -12.85 -10.98 -9.28
C ASP A 10 -11.56 -11.03 -10.09
N THR A 11 -11.19 -12.21 -10.58
CA THR A 11 -10.04 -12.38 -11.47
C THR A 11 -10.24 -11.74 -12.85
N THR A 12 -11.48 -11.37 -13.19
CA THR A 12 -11.79 -10.64 -14.42
C THR A 12 -11.78 -9.12 -14.23
N ASP A 13 -11.61 -8.62 -13.01
CA ASP A 13 -11.42 -7.19 -12.78
C ASP A 13 -10.14 -6.73 -13.49
N GLU A 14 -10.20 -5.62 -14.22
CA GLU A 14 -9.07 -5.07 -14.98
C GLU A 14 -7.94 -4.60 -14.05
N TYR A 15 -8.31 -4.12 -12.86
CA TYR A 15 -7.39 -3.65 -11.84
C TYR A 15 -7.93 -3.86 -10.43
N VAL A 16 -7.00 -3.87 -9.49
CA VAL A 16 -7.27 -3.65 -8.06
C VAL A 16 -6.56 -2.39 -7.62
N LEU A 17 -7.16 -1.67 -6.67
CA LEU A 17 -6.54 -0.48 -6.11
C LEU A 17 -6.10 -0.79 -4.67
N LEU A 18 -4.80 -0.71 -4.41
CA LEU A 18 -4.24 -0.84 -3.06
C LEU A 18 -3.91 0.56 -2.54
N ARG A 19 -4.54 0.96 -1.42
CA ARG A 19 -4.23 2.20 -0.71
C ARG A 19 -3.61 1.86 0.61
N ALA A 20 -2.48 2.47 0.93
CA ALA A 20 -1.81 2.28 2.21
C ALA A 20 -1.41 3.62 2.82
N ARG A 21 -1.42 3.69 4.15
CA ARG A 21 -0.94 4.84 4.90
C ARG A 21 -0.18 4.37 6.13
N ILE A 22 0.85 5.12 6.50
CA ILE A 22 1.51 4.92 7.79
C ILE A 22 0.56 5.43 8.88
N SER A 23 0.14 4.54 9.78
CA SER A 23 -0.75 4.87 10.89
C SER A 23 0.02 5.20 12.17
N GLU A 24 1.15 4.56 12.41
CA GLU A 24 1.99 4.81 13.59
C GLU A 24 3.48 4.58 13.29
N LYS A 25 4.34 5.39 13.91
CA LYS A 25 5.80 5.19 13.92
C LYS A 25 6.30 5.20 15.36
N LYS A 26 6.86 4.07 15.81
CA LYS A 26 7.44 3.91 17.15
C LYS A 26 8.85 3.36 17.05
N ARG A 27 9.84 4.24 17.25
CA ARG A 27 11.28 3.93 17.04
C ARG A 27 11.51 3.38 15.63
N ASN A 28 11.89 2.10 15.53
CA ASN A 28 12.13 1.39 14.30
C ASN A 28 10.95 0.54 13.85
N ILE A 29 9.77 0.68 14.46
CA ILE A 29 8.55 -0.05 14.11
C ILE A 29 7.59 0.93 13.41
N ILE A 30 7.11 0.55 12.22
CA ILE A 30 6.15 1.29 11.42
C ILE A 30 4.89 0.44 11.29
N LEU A 31 3.74 0.99 11.68
CA LEU A 31 2.45 0.39 11.37
C LEU A 31 1.88 1.03 10.10
N VAL A 32 1.47 0.19 9.17
CA VAL A 32 0.88 0.59 7.89
C VAL A 32 -0.51 -0.01 7.80
N GLU A 33 -1.51 0.85 7.71
CA GLU A 33 -2.88 0.46 7.38
C GLU A 33 -3.02 0.41 5.87
N ALA A 34 -3.55 -0.69 5.34
CA ALA A 34 -3.80 -0.87 3.92
C ALA A 34 -5.24 -1.33 3.65
N GLU A 35 -5.79 -0.88 2.54
CA GLU A 35 -7.10 -1.23 2.04
C GLU A 35 -6.99 -1.61 0.56
N LEU A 36 -7.56 -2.77 0.21
CA LEU A 36 -7.66 -3.25 -1.15
C LEU A 36 -9.08 -3.01 -1.66
N TYR A 37 -9.19 -2.34 -2.81
CA TYR A 37 -10.43 -2.04 -3.48
C TYR A 37 -10.51 -2.81 -4.81
N ASN A 38 -11.69 -3.33 -5.13
CA ASN A 38 -11.96 -3.87 -6.47
C ASN A 38 -12.21 -2.74 -7.50
N GLN A 39 -12.37 -3.09 -8.77
CA GLN A 39 -12.63 -2.13 -9.86
C GLN A 39 -13.93 -1.32 -9.65
N LYS A 40 -14.86 -1.83 -8.83
CA LYS A 40 -16.11 -1.15 -8.46
C LYS A 40 -15.94 -0.16 -7.30
N GLY A 41 -14.74 -0.04 -6.73
CA GLY A 41 -14.44 0.83 -5.60
C GLY A 41 -14.89 0.29 -4.24
N GLU A 42 -15.18 -1.01 -4.13
CA GLU A 42 -15.56 -1.64 -2.86
C GLU A 42 -14.33 -2.14 -2.10
N VAL A 43 -14.28 -1.93 -0.79
CA VAL A 43 -13.21 -2.48 0.05
C VAL A 43 -13.37 -3.99 0.18
N CYS A 44 -12.42 -4.73 -0.40
CA CYS A 44 -12.36 -6.19 -0.35
C CYS A 44 -11.51 -6.71 0.81
N THR A 45 -10.43 -6.01 1.16
CA THR A 45 -9.51 -6.42 2.23
C THR A 45 -9.02 -5.22 3.01
N LYS A 46 -8.91 -5.36 4.33
CA LYS A 46 -8.17 -4.42 5.19
C LYS A 46 -6.99 -5.14 5.81
N ALA A 47 -5.85 -4.49 5.90
CA ALA A 47 -4.65 -5.04 6.51
C ALA A 47 -3.97 -4.03 7.43
N LEU A 48 -3.41 -4.53 8.53
CA LEU A 48 -2.47 -3.81 9.38
C LEU A 48 -1.12 -4.54 9.31
N CYS A 49 -0.15 -3.85 8.73
CA CYS A 49 1.20 -4.36 8.53
C CYS A 49 2.15 -3.70 9.53
N THR A 50 3.02 -4.50 10.13
CA THR A 50 4.08 -4.01 11.02
C THR A 50 5.41 -4.21 10.31
N TYR A 51 6.11 -3.12 10.03
CA TYR A 51 7.41 -3.10 9.39
C TYR A 51 8.49 -2.66 10.37
N PHE A 52 9.69 -3.21 10.21
CA PHE A 52 10.87 -2.77 10.94
C PHE A 52 11.79 -1.99 10.01
N THR A 53 12.18 -0.78 10.39
CA THR A 53 13.15 0.02 9.65
C THR A 53 14.56 -0.32 10.13
N PHE A 54 15.49 -0.49 9.21
CA PHE A 54 16.91 -0.69 9.48
C PHE A 54 17.73 0.55 9.10
N SER A 55 18.97 0.62 9.58
CA SER A 55 19.93 1.64 9.14
C SER A 55 20.37 1.36 7.70
N GLN A 56 20.85 2.40 7.02
CA GLN A 56 21.43 2.29 5.68
C GLN A 56 22.68 1.38 5.63
N GLU A 57 23.38 1.20 6.74
CA GLU A 57 24.51 0.26 6.81
C GLU A 57 24.04 -1.19 6.62
N LYS A 58 22.91 -1.55 7.26
CA LYS A 58 22.29 -2.88 7.09
C LYS A 58 21.70 -3.08 5.70
N GLU A 59 21.26 -2.02 5.03
CA GLU A 59 20.81 -2.11 3.63
C GLU A 59 21.91 -2.68 2.72
N LYS A 60 23.16 -2.21 2.89
CA LYS A 60 24.31 -2.69 2.12
C LYS A 60 24.63 -4.17 2.39
N GLU A 61 24.45 -4.63 3.62
CA GLU A 61 24.60 -6.05 3.99
C GLU A 61 23.50 -6.93 3.39
N MET A 62 22.26 -6.41 3.33
CA MET A 62 21.09 -7.14 2.83
C MET A 62 20.99 -7.14 1.29
N HIS A 63 21.88 -6.40 0.59
CA HIS A 63 21.89 -6.26 -0.87
C HIS A 63 20.54 -5.84 -1.47
N PHE A 64 19.74 -5.08 -0.72
CA PHE A 64 18.44 -4.60 -1.15
C PHE A 64 18.49 -3.08 -1.36
N HIS A 65 18.63 -2.65 -2.61
CA HIS A 65 18.83 -1.25 -2.98
C HIS A 65 17.53 -0.46 -3.21
N GLY A 66 16.40 -1.05 -2.85
CA GLY A 66 15.06 -0.50 -3.11
C GLY A 66 14.36 -1.14 -4.30
N CYS A 67 13.21 -0.59 -4.65
CA CYS A 67 12.42 -0.97 -5.81
C CYS A 67 12.11 0.30 -6.59
N ASP A 68 12.41 0.28 -7.89
CA ASP A 68 11.95 1.31 -8.80
C ASP A 68 10.46 1.10 -9.12
N VAL A 69 9.77 2.19 -9.42
CA VAL A 69 8.42 2.14 -9.97
C VAL A 69 8.51 2.36 -11.48
N GLU A 70 7.59 1.74 -12.22
CA GLU A 70 7.47 2.00 -13.66
C GLU A 70 7.15 3.48 -13.91
N ASP A 71 7.72 4.06 -14.97
CA ASP A 71 7.59 5.50 -15.28
C ASP A 71 6.15 5.95 -15.61
N LYS A 72 5.25 5.00 -15.86
CA LYS A 72 3.87 5.28 -16.27
C LYS A 72 2.91 5.05 -15.12
N GLU A 73 2.40 6.15 -14.57
CA GLU A 73 1.24 6.14 -13.71
C GLU A 73 -0.02 5.84 -14.56
N LEU A 74 -0.78 4.81 -14.19
CA LEU A 74 -2.05 4.51 -14.84
C LEU A 74 -3.11 5.49 -14.35
N GLU A 75 -3.64 6.32 -15.24
CA GLU A 75 -4.78 7.20 -14.93
C GLU A 75 -6.06 6.37 -14.74
N LEU A 76 -6.34 5.97 -13.49
CA LEU A 76 -7.61 5.33 -13.13
C LEU A 76 -8.66 6.37 -12.67
N PRO A 77 -9.95 6.21 -13.02
CA PRO A 77 -11.01 7.17 -12.70
C PRO A 77 -11.13 7.51 -11.20
N LEU A 78 -10.79 6.57 -10.31
CA LEU A 78 -10.88 6.73 -8.87
C LEU A 78 -9.78 7.63 -8.26
N PHE A 79 -8.72 7.97 -9.01
CA PHE A 79 -7.68 8.90 -8.55
C PHE A 79 -8.06 10.38 -8.66
N THR A 80 -9.17 10.69 -9.34
CA THR A 80 -9.54 12.09 -9.67
C THR A 80 -10.05 12.92 -8.49
N ASN A 81 -10.31 12.31 -7.31
CA ASN A 81 -10.94 12.99 -6.17
C ASN A 81 -10.04 13.24 -4.95
N ASP A 82 -8.75 12.89 -4.97
CA ASP A 82 -7.84 13.17 -3.84
C ASP A 82 -7.09 14.50 -4.00
N SER A 83 -7.84 15.59 -4.21
CA SER A 83 -7.32 16.96 -4.10
C SER A 83 -7.13 17.43 -2.64
N SER A 84 -7.22 16.52 -1.68
CA SER A 84 -7.08 16.79 -0.24
C SER A 84 -5.76 16.32 0.41
N LEU A 85 -4.81 15.75 -0.34
CA LEU A 85 -3.50 15.33 0.20
C LEU A 85 -2.33 16.28 -0.09
N ASN A 86 -2.62 17.55 -0.39
CA ASN A 86 -1.63 18.64 -0.37
C ASN A 86 -2.04 19.72 0.66
N LYS A 87 -1.91 19.39 1.96
CA LYS A 87 -1.79 20.37 3.05
C LYS A 87 -0.86 19.84 4.13
#